data_AF-A0AAW0KMP3-F1
#
_entry.id   AF-A0AAW0KMP3-F1
#
_cell.length_a   1.000
_cell.length_b   1.000
_cell.length_c   1.000
_cell.angle_alpha   90.00
_cell.angle_beta   90.00
_cell.angle_gamma   90.00
#
_symmetry.space_group_name_H-M   'P 1'
#
loop_
_entity.id
_entity.type
_entity.pdbx_description
1 polymer ?
#
loop_
_entity_poly.entity_id
_entity_poly.type
_entity_poly.pdbx_seq_one_letter_code
_entity_poly.pdbx_strand_id
1 'polypeptide(L)' 'LVFCKSLSGNRLSGEIPKGIVEIGSLEELVLEANQLDGHLPENLGNLSNLKRL' A
#
# COMPACT_ATOMS: atom_id res chain seq x y z
N LEU A 1 17.29 -6.51 -6.09
CA LEU A 1 16.09 -6.38 -6.95
C LEU A 1 14.98 -5.85 -6.04
N VAL A 2 14.83 -4.52 -5.96
CA VAL A 2 13.81 -3.88 -5.11
C VAL A 2 12.49 -3.93 -5.89
N PHE A 3 11.48 -4.62 -5.35
CA PHE A 3 10.15 -4.66 -5.95
C PHE A 3 9.35 -3.43 -5.52
N CYS A 4 9.45 -2.34 -6.27
CA CYS A 4 8.58 -1.16 -6.11
C CYS A 4 7.28 -1.40 -6.91
N LYS A 5 6.15 -1.58 -6.23
CA LYS A 5 4.85 -1.76 -6.89
C LYS A 5 4.05 -0.46 -6.78
N SER A 6 4.34 0.50 -7.67
CA SER A 6 3.58 1.74 -7.78
C SER A 6 2.23 1.47 -8.45
N LEU A 7 1.16 1.91 -7.80
CA LEU A 7 -0.20 1.95 -8.37
C LEU A 7 -0.69 3.39 -8.52
N SER A 8 0.24 4.35 -8.50
CA SER A 8 -0.08 5.76 -8.61
C SER A 8 -0.77 6.09 -9.94
N GLY A 9 -1.72 7.03 -9.91
CA GLY A 9 -2.37 7.56 -11.12
C GLY A 9 -3.39 6.61 -11.76
N ASN A 10 -3.89 5.62 -11.01
CA ASN A 10 -4.96 4.76 -11.48
C ASN A 10 -6.34 5.27 -11.03
N ARG A 11 -7.40 4.58 -11.47
CA ARG A 11 -8.79 4.83 -11.02
C ARG A 11 -9.22 3.84 -9.95
N LEU A 12 -8.29 3.42 -9.09
CA LEU A 12 -8.64 2.52 -7.98
C LEU A 12 -9.52 3.28 -6.99
N SER A 13 -10.58 2.63 -6.52
CA SER A 13 -11.54 3.19 -5.56
C SER A 13 -11.90 2.19 -4.47
N GLY A 14 -12.48 2.70 -3.38
CA GLY A 14 -12.75 1.93 -2.17
C GLY A 14 -11.55 1.89 -1.21
N GLU A 15 -11.64 1.02 -0.20
CA GLU A 15 -10.63 0.93 0.86
C GLU A 15 -9.39 0.12 0.45
N ILE A 16 -8.27 0.40 1.11
CA ILE A 16 -7.06 -0.41 0.96
C ILE A 16 -7.30 -1.78 1.63
N PRO A 17 -7.15 -2.91 0.90
CA PRO A 17 -7.43 -4.22 1.44
C PRO A 17 -6.48 -4.57 2.58
N LYS A 18 -7.02 -5.13 3.67
CA LYS A 18 -6.25 -5.52 4.86
C LYS A 18 -5.12 -6.50 4.56
N GLY A 19 -5.27 -7.34 3.54
CA GLY A 19 -4.26 -8.31 3.10
C GLY A 19 -2.95 -7.68 2.58
N ILE A 20 -2.89 -6.36 2.36
CA ILE A 20 -1.65 -5.69 1.98
C ILE A 20 -0.54 -5.84 3.04
N VAL A 21 -0.92 -6.02 4.30
CA VAL A 21 0.00 -6.23 5.42
C VAL A 21 0.67 -7.61 5.42
N GLU A 22 0.14 -8.56 4.63
CA GLU A 22 0.72 -9.90 4.48
C GLU A 22 1.89 -9.92 3.49
N ILE A 23 2.08 -8.82 2.73
CA ILE A 23 3.18 -8.66 1.80
C ILE A 23 4.43 -8.25 2.58
N GLY A 24 5.02 -9.19 3.31
CA GLY A 24 6.19 -8.94 4.18
C GLY A 24 7.44 -8.41 3.45
N SER A 25 7.50 -8.54 2.12
CA SER A 25 8.57 -8.01 1.27
C SER A 25 8.28 -6.60 0.71
N LEU A 26 7.16 -5.98 1.07
CA LEU A 26 6.76 -4.68 0.55
C LEU A 26 7.69 -3.59 1.12
N GLU A 27 8.52 -3.03 0.27
CA GLU A 27 9.42 -1.92 0.64
C GLU A 27 8.81 -0.54 0.35
N GLU A 28 7.92 -0.49 -0.63
CA GLU A 28 7.32 0.74 -1.10
C GLU A 28 5.90 0.51 -1.59
N LEU A 29 5.00 1.37 -1.14
CA LEU A 29 3.61 1.43 -1.58
C LEU A 29 3.31 2.87 -2.00
N VAL A 30 3.00 3.10 -3.28
CA VAL A 30 2.60 4.43 -3.75
C VAL A 30 1.21 4.35 -4.34
N LEU A 31 0.27 5.02 -3.68
CA LEU A 31 -1.16 5.02 -4.02
C LEU A 31 -1.69 6.41 -4.40
N GLU A 32 -0.80 7.40 -4.50
CA GLU A 32 -1.15 8.77 -4.88
C GLU A 32 -1.95 8.83 -6.18
N ALA A 33 -2.80 9.85 -6.30
CA ALA A 33 -3.64 10.07 -7.48
C ALA A 33 -4.56 8.88 -7.83
N ASN A 34 -5.13 8.24 -6.81
CA ASN A 34 -6.26 7.30 -6.92
C ASN A 34 -7.52 7.88 -6.24
N GLN A 35 -8.63 7.14 -6.28
CA GLN A 35 -9.93 7.49 -5.68
C GLN A 35 -10.22 6.61 -4.46
N LEU A 36 -9.18 6.22 -3.73
CA LEU A 36 -9.28 5.39 -2.53
C LEU A 36 -9.94 6.17 -1.39
N ASP A 37 -10.77 5.49 -0.60
CA ASP A 37 -11.43 6.04 0.58
C ASP A 37 -11.22 5.14 1.82
N GLY A 38 -11.88 5.45 2.93
CA GLY A 38 -11.75 4.71 4.18
C GLY A 38 -10.42 4.94 4.92
N HIS A 39 -10.06 3.99 5.78
CA HIS A 39 -8.89 4.10 6.65
C HIS A 39 -7.75 3.18 6.21
N LEU A 40 -6.51 3.60 6.49
CA LEU A 40 -5.37 2.69 6.40
C LEU A 40 -5.57 1.51 7.38
N PRO A 41 -5.20 0.28 6.99
CA PRO A 41 -5.25 -0.86 7.91
C PRO A 41 -4.46 -0.58 9.19
N GLU A 42 -5.06 -0.82 10.36
CA GLU A 42 -4.40 -0.58 11.67
C GLU A 42 -3.07 -1.35 11.81
N ASN A 43 -2.95 -2.47 11.11
CA ASN A 43 -1.78 -3.35 11.10
C ASN A 43 -0.71 -2.95 10.08
N LEU A 44 -0.78 -1.75 9.48
CA LEU A 44 0.24 -1.29 8.52
C LEU A 44 1.66 -1.31 9.10
N GLY A 45 1.77 -1.12 10.42
CA GLY A 45 3.03 -1.23 11.16
C GLY A 45 3.67 -2.63 11.16
N ASN A 46 2.95 -3.68 10.73
CA ASN A 46 3.51 -5.03 10.58
C ASN A 46 4.40 -5.17 9.33
N LEU A 47 4.35 -4.20 8.41
CA LEU A 47 5.21 -4.16 7.23
C LEU A 47 6.61 -3.68 7.62
N SER A 48 7.40 -4.55 8.23
CA SER A 48 8.74 -4.24 8.76
C SER A 48 9.75 -3.79 7.71
N ASN A 49 9.51 -4.10 6.43
CA ASN A 49 10.35 -3.69 5.31
C ASN A 49 9.88 -2.41 4.62
N LEU A 50 8.72 -1.85 4.99
CA LEU A 50 8.14 -0.67 4.34
C LEU A 50 8.97 0.58 4.67
N LYS A 51 9.45 1.24 3.63
CA LYS A 51 10.30 2.44 3.72
C LYS A 51 9.59 3.68 3.16
N ARG A 52 8.61 3.48 2.27
CA ARG A 52 7.87 4.58 1.62
C ARG A 52 6.40 4.20 1.45
N LEU A 53 5.51 5.13 1.83
CA LEU A 53 4.06 5.06 1.76
C LEU A 53 3.51 6.31 1.07
#